data_AF-A0A1H0CL23-F1
#
_entry.id   AF-A0A1H0CL23-F1
#
_cell.length_a   1.000
_cell.length_b   1.000
_cell.length_c   1.000
_cell.angle_alpha   90.00
_cell.angle_beta   90.00
_cell.angle_gamma   90.00
#
_symmetry.space_group_name_H-M   'P 1'
#
loop_
_entity.id
_entity.type
_entity.pdbx_description
1 polymer ?
#
loop_
_entity_poly.entity_id
_entity_poly.type
_entity_poly.pdbx_seq_one_letter_code
_entity_poly.pdbx_strand_id
1 'polypeptide(L)'
;MTVVAVSEKIAKKNVEISQCKQTIVLNRAMSASVDLPDSKYEMIHLAGAWSRERHVKTRKLEQGIQGIYSMKGISSAEHNPFIALKRPNTDEFNGEVYGFSLIYSGNHIEQVEVDSHNQTRVILGIHPDTFEWPLHEGEEFQTPEAVMVYSDSGMNKMSQTYHRLYRTRLVRGQWRDQVRPILINNWEATDMEFTEEKVLRIAKPGKELGMELFVLDDGWLAAGIMIKLV
;
A
#
# COMPACT_ATOMS: atom_id res chain seq x y z
N MET A 1 19.67 -11.59 2.01
CA MET A 1 18.31 -11.60 1.42
C MET A 1 17.45 -12.52 2.26
N THR A 2 16.41 -11.99 2.90
CA THR A 2 15.57 -12.76 3.82
C THR A 2 14.19 -12.93 3.18
N VAL A 3 13.82 -14.19 2.89
CA VAL A 3 12.47 -14.56 2.46
C VAL A 3 11.84 -15.32 3.61
N VAL A 4 10.82 -14.74 4.22
CA VAL A 4 10.05 -15.40 5.29
C VAL A 4 8.75 -15.89 4.68
N ALA A 5 8.62 -17.20 4.53
CA ALA A 5 7.32 -17.81 4.24
C ALA A 5 6.42 -17.62 5.47
N VAL A 6 5.34 -16.85 5.31
CA VAL A 6 4.35 -16.64 6.38
C VAL A 6 3.31 -17.78 6.37
N SER A 7 3.14 -18.44 5.22
CA SER A 7 2.43 -19.72 5.01
C SER A 7 2.77 -20.28 3.62
N GLU A 8 2.25 -21.46 3.25
CA GLU A 8 2.48 -22.10 1.94
C GLU A 8 2.17 -21.19 0.73
N LYS A 9 1.27 -20.21 0.89
CA LYS A 9 0.80 -19.31 -0.18
C LYS A 9 1.11 -17.83 0.08
N ILE A 10 1.90 -17.50 1.11
CA ILE A 10 2.28 -16.13 1.47
C ILE A 10 3.79 -16.05 1.71
N ALA A 11 4.46 -15.19 0.97
CA ALA A 11 5.86 -14.87 1.17
C ALA A 11 6.02 -13.38 1.50
N LYS A 12 6.92 -13.11 2.43
CA LYS A 12 7.35 -11.77 2.80
C LYS A 12 8.85 -11.66 2.54
N LYS A 13 9.28 -10.57 1.89
CA LYS A 13 10.68 -10.40 1.47
C LYS A 13 11.17 -8.98 1.76
N ASN A 14 12.39 -8.90 2.29
CA ASN A 14 13.20 -7.70 2.34
C ASN A 14 14.66 -8.05 2.05
N VAL A 15 15.44 -7.03 1.70
CA VAL A 15 16.88 -7.13 1.54
C VAL A 15 17.53 -6.29 2.65
N GLU A 16 18.44 -6.93 3.37
CA GLU A 16 19.34 -6.30 4.33
C GLU A 16 20.73 -6.25 3.72
N ILE A 17 21.35 -5.08 3.78
CA ILE A 17 22.72 -4.80 3.33
C ILE A 17 23.47 -4.28 4.54
N SER A 18 24.52 -4.99 4.94
CA SER A 18 25.32 -4.66 6.12
C SER A 18 26.79 -5.06 5.88
N GLN A 19 27.65 -4.81 6.87
CA GLN A 19 29.05 -5.24 6.87
C GLN A 19 29.91 -4.64 5.74
N CYS A 20 29.61 -3.41 5.34
CA CYS A 20 30.43 -2.67 4.39
C CYS A 20 31.77 -2.28 5.06
N LYS A 21 32.89 -2.56 4.40
CA LYS A 21 34.25 -2.19 4.88
C LYS A 21 34.71 -0.81 4.40
N GLN A 22 33.95 -0.19 3.52
CA GLN A 22 34.16 1.13 2.93
C GLN A 22 32.79 1.72 2.66
N THR A 23 32.69 3.05 2.65
CA THR A 23 31.45 3.73 2.27
C THR A 23 31.05 3.33 0.85
N ILE A 24 29.83 2.82 0.69
CA ILE A 24 29.20 2.60 -0.61
C ILE A 24 27.97 3.48 -0.74
N VAL A 25 27.51 3.75 -1.96
CA VAL A 25 26.23 4.43 -2.20
C VAL A 25 25.28 3.46 -2.88
N LEU A 26 24.13 3.22 -2.26
CA LEU A 26 23.07 2.42 -2.85
C LEU A 26 22.26 3.31 -3.79
N ASN A 27 22.40 3.09 -5.10
CA ASN A 27 21.61 3.78 -6.13
C ASN A 27 20.31 3.06 -6.47
N ARG A 28 20.18 1.79 -6.05
CA ARG A 28 18.98 0.97 -6.26
C ARG A 28 18.92 -0.17 -5.25
N ALA A 29 17.81 -0.26 -4.53
CA ALA A 29 17.57 -1.34 -3.57
C ALA A 29 16.11 -1.83 -3.66
N MET A 30 15.89 -2.87 -4.47
CA MET A 30 14.56 -3.44 -4.68
C MET A 30 14.20 -4.42 -3.56
N SER A 31 12.96 -4.38 -3.08
CA SER A 31 12.45 -5.27 -2.04
C SER A 31 12.23 -6.69 -2.56
N ALA A 32 11.87 -6.85 -3.84
CA ALA A 32 11.70 -8.15 -4.47
C ALA A 32 12.02 -8.13 -5.97
N SER A 33 12.43 -9.31 -6.46
CA SER A 33 12.59 -9.69 -7.86
C SER A 33 12.13 -11.15 -7.96
N VAL A 34 11.16 -11.44 -8.81
CA VAL A 34 10.52 -12.75 -8.96
C VAL A 34 10.40 -13.09 -10.43
N ASP A 35 10.97 -14.22 -10.83
CA ASP A 35 10.91 -14.73 -12.20
C ASP A 35 9.81 -15.79 -12.30
N LEU A 36 8.96 -15.67 -13.31
CA LEU A 36 7.87 -16.58 -13.65
C LEU A 36 8.15 -17.21 -15.02
N PRO A 37 7.75 -18.48 -15.22
CA PRO A 37 8.21 -19.30 -16.34
C PRO A 37 7.59 -18.94 -17.70
N ASP A 38 6.60 -18.04 -17.74
CA ASP A 38 5.88 -17.66 -18.96
C ASP A 38 5.35 -16.20 -18.88
N SER A 39 4.68 -15.72 -19.93
CA SER A 39 4.15 -14.36 -20.06
C SER A 39 2.62 -14.30 -20.22
N LYS A 40 1.91 -15.42 -20.06
CA LYS A 40 0.45 -15.51 -20.24
C LYS A 40 -0.28 -15.01 -19.00
N TYR A 41 -0.13 -13.71 -18.73
CA TYR A 41 -0.75 -13.02 -17.62
C TYR A 41 -1.44 -11.74 -18.05
N GLU A 42 -2.42 -11.33 -17.25
CA GLU A 42 -2.96 -10.00 -17.23
C GLU A 42 -2.54 -9.31 -15.93
N MET A 43 -1.94 -8.13 -16.07
CA MET A 43 -1.53 -7.29 -14.96
C MET A 43 -2.72 -6.45 -14.49
N ILE A 44 -3.11 -6.65 -13.24
CA ILE A 44 -4.04 -5.79 -12.50
C ILE A 44 -3.24 -4.75 -11.72
N HIS A 45 -3.71 -3.50 -11.74
CA HIS A 45 -3.28 -2.47 -10.82
C HIS A 45 -4.44 -1.56 -10.40
N LEU A 46 -4.22 -0.79 -9.34
CA LEU A 46 -5.19 0.18 -8.84
C LEU A 46 -4.72 1.58 -9.18
N ALA A 47 -5.41 2.21 -10.15
CA ALA A 47 -5.07 3.54 -10.63
C ALA A 47 -6.22 4.54 -10.44
N GLY A 48 -5.90 5.82 -10.42
CA GLY A 48 -6.90 6.85 -10.22
C GLY A 48 -6.34 8.26 -10.30
N ALA A 49 -6.98 9.13 -9.53
CA ALA A 49 -6.49 10.45 -9.17
C ALA A 49 -7.20 10.84 -7.87
N TRP A 50 -6.86 12.01 -7.31
CA TRP A 50 -7.63 12.59 -6.21
C TRP A 50 -9.14 12.59 -6.54
N SER A 51 -9.97 12.17 -5.58
CA SER A 51 -11.44 12.03 -5.68
C SER A 51 -11.93 10.86 -6.54
N ARG A 52 -11.02 10.03 -7.09
CA ARG A 52 -11.34 8.85 -7.91
C ARG A 52 -10.25 7.78 -7.82
N GLU A 53 -9.87 7.43 -6.61
CA GLU A 53 -8.74 6.56 -6.32
C GLU A 53 -9.03 5.08 -6.63
N ARG A 54 -7.97 4.33 -6.97
CA ARG A 54 -7.93 2.86 -6.95
C ARG A 54 -8.99 2.16 -7.83
N HIS A 55 -9.33 2.73 -8.98
CA HIS A 55 -10.07 1.99 -10.00
C HIS A 55 -9.22 0.80 -10.48
N VAL A 56 -9.85 -0.36 -10.58
CA VAL A 56 -9.20 -1.57 -11.08
C VAL A 56 -8.93 -1.42 -12.57
N LYS A 57 -7.67 -1.56 -12.96
CA LYS A 57 -7.23 -1.57 -14.35
C LYS A 57 -6.56 -2.90 -14.64
N THR A 58 -6.84 -3.44 -15.82
CA THR A 58 -6.32 -4.73 -16.28
C THR A 58 -5.70 -4.53 -17.66
N ARG A 59 -4.49 -5.06 -17.87
CA ARG A 59 -3.82 -5.06 -19.18
C ARG A 59 -3.09 -6.37 -19.40
N LYS A 60 -3.04 -6.85 -20.64
CA LYS A 60 -2.24 -8.04 -21.00
C LYS A 60 -0.75 -7.70 -20.93
N LEU A 61 0.06 -8.66 -20.51
CA LEU A 61 1.51 -8.53 -20.65
C LEU A 61 1.90 -8.66 -22.14
N GLU A 62 2.92 -7.90 -22.51
CA GLU A 62 3.57 -7.88 -23.82
C GLU A 62 5.08 -7.82 -23.60
N GLN A 63 5.86 -8.22 -24.60
CA GLN A 63 7.31 -8.15 -24.55
C GLN A 63 7.78 -6.72 -24.21
N GLY A 64 8.74 -6.61 -23.29
CA GLY A 64 9.25 -5.34 -22.77
C GLY A 64 8.77 -5.03 -21.35
N ILE A 65 8.93 -3.77 -20.95
CA ILE A 65 8.72 -3.30 -19.58
C ILE A 65 7.36 -2.61 -19.45
N GLN A 66 6.65 -2.95 -18.38
CA GLN A 66 5.36 -2.37 -18.01
C GLN A 66 5.34 -2.15 -16.51
N GLY A 67 4.78 -1.05 -16.01
CA GLY A 67 4.74 -0.82 -14.56
C GLY A 67 3.80 0.27 -14.11
N ILE A 68 3.85 0.54 -12.81
CA ILE A 68 3.29 1.70 -12.13
C ILE A 68 4.33 2.22 -11.15
N TYR A 69 4.24 3.51 -10.80
CA TYR A 69 5.17 4.11 -9.85
C TYR A 69 4.58 5.36 -9.20
N SER A 70 5.23 5.81 -8.12
CA SER A 70 5.10 7.17 -7.61
C SER A 70 6.47 7.81 -7.39
N MET A 71 6.56 9.08 -7.78
CA MET A 71 7.70 9.97 -7.57
C MET A 71 7.30 11.24 -6.79
N LYS A 72 6.18 11.20 -6.07
CA LYS A 72 5.59 12.36 -5.37
C LYS A 72 5.99 12.48 -3.89
N GLY A 73 6.96 11.68 -3.45
CA GLY A 73 7.31 11.50 -2.04
C GLY A 73 6.29 10.67 -1.24
N ILE A 74 5.19 10.25 -1.86
CA ILE A 74 4.10 9.47 -1.25
C ILE A 74 3.59 8.37 -2.18
N SER A 75 3.03 7.28 -1.64
CA SER A 75 2.20 6.34 -2.41
C SER A 75 0.92 7.05 -2.85
N SER A 76 0.84 7.41 -4.13
CA SER A 76 -0.03 8.50 -4.57
C SER A 76 -1.50 8.11 -4.80
N ALA A 77 -2.35 9.09 -5.08
CA ALA A 77 -3.74 8.84 -5.50
C ALA A 77 -3.81 8.22 -6.92
N GLU A 78 -2.74 8.39 -7.72
CA GLU A 78 -2.68 7.89 -9.09
C GLU A 78 -2.33 6.41 -9.18
N HIS A 79 -1.42 5.93 -8.32
CA HIS A 79 -0.94 4.55 -8.33
C HIS A 79 -0.76 4.03 -6.91
N ASN A 80 -1.46 2.95 -6.59
CA ASN A 80 -1.26 2.22 -5.35
C ASN A 80 -0.07 1.25 -5.49
N PRO A 81 0.75 1.02 -4.45
CA PRO A 81 1.85 0.04 -4.47
C PRO A 81 1.35 -1.41 -4.38
N PHE A 82 0.46 -1.78 -5.32
CA PHE A 82 -0.11 -3.09 -5.50
C PHE A 82 -0.28 -3.40 -6.98
N ILE A 83 0.23 -4.57 -7.39
CA ILE A 83 -0.06 -5.18 -8.68
C ILE A 83 -0.43 -6.65 -8.47
N ALA A 84 -1.19 -7.21 -9.41
CA ALA A 84 -1.39 -8.66 -9.47
C ALA A 84 -1.21 -9.16 -10.91
N LEU A 85 -0.66 -10.38 -11.06
CA LEU A 85 -0.57 -11.09 -12.33
C LEU A 85 -1.54 -12.27 -12.28
N LYS A 86 -2.64 -12.17 -13.02
CA LYS A 86 -3.64 -13.24 -13.12
C LYS A 86 -3.57 -13.96 -14.45
N ARG A 87 -3.99 -15.23 -14.50
CA ARG A 87 -4.24 -15.89 -15.78
C ARG A 87 -5.42 -15.22 -16.49
N PRO A 88 -5.48 -15.25 -17.84
CA PRO A 88 -6.57 -14.61 -18.59
C PRO A 88 -7.97 -15.05 -18.14
N ASN A 89 -8.12 -16.34 -17.81
CA ASN A 89 -9.40 -16.93 -17.39
C ASN A 89 -9.62 -16.89 -15.87
N THR A 90 -8.76 -16.22 -15.11
CA THR A 90 -8.94 -16.05 -13.66
C THR A 90 -10.00 -14.98 -13.40
N ASP A 91 -10.95 -15.33 -12.54
CA ASP A 91 -12.01 -14.46 -12.04
C ASP A 91 -11.92 -14.30 -10.52
N GLU A 92 -13.00 -13.82 -9.88
CA GLU A 92 -13.04 -13.65 -8.43
C GLU A 92 -12.99 -14.98 -7.66
N PHE A 93 -13.49 -16.08 -8.24
CA PHE A 93 -13.76 -17.33 -7.54
C PHE A 93 -12.88 -18.49 -7.99
N ASN A 94 -12.23 -18.39 -9.15
CA ASN A 94 -11.43 -19.46 -9.73
C ASN A 94 -10.23 -18.92 -10.53
N GLY A 95 -9.17 -19.74 -10.59
CA GLY A 95 -7.99 -19.48 -11.41
C GLY A 95 -6.82 -18.91 -10.63
N GLU A 96 -5.66 -18.92 -11.28
CA GLU A 96 -4.39 -18.53 -10.66
C GLU A 96 -4.13 -17.03 -10.72
N VAL A 97 -3.63 -16.48 -9.62
CA VAL A 97 -3.20 -15.10 -9.49
C VAL A 97 -2.05 -14.97 -8.48
N TYR A 98 -1.06 -14.16 -8.83
CA TYR A 98 0.01 -13.70 -7.95
C TYR A 98 -0.23 -12.23 -7.61
N GLY A 99 -0.40 -11.91 -6.33
CA GLY A 99 -0.44 -10.54 -5.83
C GLY A 99 0.91 -10.10 -5.28
N PHE A 100 1.21 -8.81 -5.46
CA PHE A 100 2.41 -8.16 -4.96
C PHE A 100 2.03 -6.83 -4.32
N SER A 101 2.44 -6.59 -3.08
CA SER A 101 2.15 -5.37 -2.33
C SER A 101 3.40 -4.91 -1.59
N LEU A 102 3.69 -3.61 -1.62
CA LEU A 102 4.83 -3.03 -0.90
C LEU A 102 4.38 -2.36 0.40
N ILE A 103 5.01 -2.72 1.52
CA ILE A 103 4.81 -2.05 2.82
C ILE A 103 5.71 -0.82 2.86
N TYR A 104 5.32 0.21 2.10
CA TYR A 104 6.02 1.48 1.99
C TYR A 104 5.05 2.58 1.58
N SER A 105 5.36 3.82 1.95
CA SER A 105 4.47 4.96 1.71
C SER A 105 5.14 6.11 0.97
N GLY A 106 6.38 5.95 0.50
CA GLY A 106 7.13 6.95 -0.24
C GLY A 106 7.16 6.71 -1.76
N ASN A 107 8.25 7.09 -2.42
CA ASN A 107 8.47 6.80 -3.84
C ASN A 107 8.63 5.29 -4.07
N HIS A 108 7.80 4.71 -4.94
CA HIS A 108 7.77 3.27 -5.20
C HIS A 108 7.69 2.97 -6.69
N ILE A 109 8.08 1.75 -7.05
CA ILE A 109 7.91 1.21 -8.40
C ILE A 109 7.49 -0.25 -8.31
N GLU A 110 6.53 -0.63 -9.14
CA GLU A 110 6.13 -2.01 -9.41
C GLU A 110 6.22 -2.24 -10.92
N GLN A 111 7.19 -3.03 -11.33
CA GLN A 111 7.54 -3.26 -12.72
C GLN A 111 7.44 -4.74 -13.07
N VAL A 112 6.94 -5.00 -14.27
CA VAL A 112 6.83 -6.31 -14.88
C VAL A 112 7.54 -6.25 -16.23
N GLU A 113 8.52 -7.11 -16.44
CA GLU A 113 9.25 -7.24 -17.70
C GLU A 113 8.95 -8.60 -18.32
N VAL A 114 8.60 -8.62 -19.61
CA VAL A 114 8.57 -9.85 -20.41
C VAL A 114 9.77 -9.87 -21.34
N ASP A 115 10.63 -10.88 -21.20
CA ASP A 115 11.87 -10.99 -21.95
C ASP A 115 11.67 -11.58 -23.36
N SER A 116 12.77 -11.73 -24.11
CA SER A 116 12.77 -12.33 -25.46
C SER A 116 12.39 -13.82 -25.51
N HIS A 117 12.36 -14.51 -24.36
CA HIS A 117 11.98 -15.90 -24.23
C HIS A 117 10.56 -16.07 -23.67
N ASN A 118 9.78 -14.99 -23.58
CA ASN A 118 8.44 -14.96 -23.00
C ASN A 118 8.40 -15.34 -21.51
N GLN A 119 9.48 -15.08 -20.76
CA GLN A 119 9.49 -15.19 -19.29
C GLN A 119 9.15 -13.85 -18.66
N THR A 120 8.51 -13.88 -17.49
CA THR A 120 8.08 -12.65 -16.80
C THR A 120 8.92 -12.42 -15.56
N ARG A 121 9.48 -11.22 -15.39
CA ARG A 121 10.12 -10.78 -14.15
C ARG A 121 9.29 -9.68 -13.49
N VAL A 122 8.93 -9.87 -12.22
CA VAL A 122 8.30 -8.85 -11.37
C VAL A 122 9.33 -8.26 -10.41
N ILE A 123 9.46 -6.93 -10.41
CA ILE A 123 10.36 -6.18 -9.53
C ILE A 123 9.55 -5.11 -8.80
N LEU A 124 9.71 -5.01 -7.48
CA LEU A 124 9.07 -3.96 -6.68
C LEU A 124 9.94 -3.49 -5.52
N GLY A 125 9.79 -2.22 -5.14
CA GLY A 125 10.57 -1.60 -4.06
C GLY A 125 10.55 -0.08 -4.14
N ILE A 126 11.53 0.55 -3.49
CA ILE A 126 11.75 2.00 -3.56
C ILE A 126 12.08 2.37 -5.02
N HIS A 127 11.51 3.46 -5.51
CA HIS A 127 11.83 3.95 -6.85
C HIS A 127 13.31 4.35 -6.93
N PRO A 128 14.07 3.90 -7.94
CA PRO A 128 15.51 4.19 -8.03
C PRO A 128 15.81 5.65 -8.40
N ASP A 129 14.97 6.30 -9.21
CA ASP A 129 15.18 7.72 -9.50
C ASP A 129 15.13 8.53 -8.20
N THR A 130 16.10 9.44 -8.04
CA THR A 130 16.29 10.29 -6.85
C THR A 130 16.58 9.54 -5.55
N PHE A 131 16.80 8.22 -5.60
CA PHE A 131 17.21 7.43 -4.44
C PHE A 131 18.73 7.26 -4.42
N GLU A 132 19.36 7.80 -3.39
CA GLU A 132 20.74 7.52 -3.04
C GLU A 132 20.83 7.31 -1.53
N TRP A 133 21.48 6.22 -1.12
CA TRP A 133 21.72 5.94 0.29
C TRP A 133 23.21 5.67 0.52
N PRO A 134 23.99 6.66 0.99
CA PRO A 134 25.32 6.42 1.51
C PRO A 134 25.24 5.46 2.69
N LEU A 135 26.00 4.38 2.62
CA LEU A 135 26.09 3.37 3.66
C LEU A 135 27.54 3.32 4.14
N HIS A 136 27.78 3.88 5.33
CA HIS A 136 29.09 3.95 5.95
C HIS A 136 29.52 2.62 6.56
N GLU A 137 30.79 2.52 6.96
CA GLU A 137 31.30 1.34 7.64
C GLU A 137 30.52 1.06 8.93
N GLY A 138 30.05 -0.19 9.09
CA GLY A 138 29.25 -0.61 10.25
C GLY A 138 27.76 -0.26 10.20
N GLU A 139 27.30 0.50 9.20
CA GLU A 139 25.88 0.79 9.02
C GLU A 139 25.14 -0.34 8.31
N GLU A 140 23.81 -0.35 8.47
CA GLU A 140 22.90 -1.30 7.83
C GLU A 140 21.78 -0.57 7.11
N PHE A 141 21.38 -1.11 5.96
CA PHE A 141 20.22 -0.67 5.21
C PHE A 141 19.24 -1.83 5.04
N GLN A 142 17.95 -1.57 5.30
CA GLN A 142 16.87 -2.52 5.10
C GLN A 142 15.84 -1.95 4.12
N THR A 143 15.56 -2.69 3.04
CA THR A 143 14.47 -2.32 2.12
C THR A 143 13.12 -2.44 2.83
N PRO A 144 12.09 -1.71 2.37
CA PRO A 144 10.71 -2.00 2.75
C PRO A 144 10.32 -3.43 2.40
N GLU A 145 9.26 -3.93 3.03
CA GLU A 145 8.87 -5.33 2.89
C GLU A 145 7.94 -5.50 1.69
N ALA A 146 8.29 -6.40 0.77
CA ALA A 146 7.41 -6.86 -0.28
C ALA A 146 6.61 -8.07 0.22
N VAL A 147 5.28 -8.02 0.06
CA VAL A 147 4.35 -9.07 0.45
C VAL A 147 3.73 -9.68 -0.81
N MET A 148 3.99 -10.97 -0.98
CA MET A 148 3.59 -11.75 -2.14
C MET A 148 2.57 -12.80 -1.72
N VAL A 149 1.48 -12.91 -2.48
CA VAL A 149 0.41 -13.88 -2.23
C VAL A 149 0.12 -14.65 -3.52
N TYR A 150 0.03 -15.97 -3.43
CA TYR A 150 -0.47 -16.80 -4.53
C TYR A 150 -1.87 -17.32 -4.19
N SER A 151 -2.74 -17.37 -5.19
CA SER A 151 -4.04 -18.02 -5.11
C SER A 151 -4.29 -18.78 -6.41
N ASP A 152 -4.73 -20.02 -6.30
CA ASP A 152 -5.30 -20.87 -7.35
C ASP A 152 -6.84 -20.83 -7.36
N SER A 153 -7.43 -20.08 -6.42
CA SER A 153 -8.87 -20.03 -6.15
C SER A 153 -9.44 -18.62 -6.41
N GLY A 154 -8.93 -17.94 -7.44
CA GLY A 154 -9.41 -16.62 -7.86
C GLY A 154 -8.91 -15.45 -7.02
N MET A 155 -9.31 -14.25 -7.46
CA MET A 155 -8.90 -12.96 -6.88
C MET A 155 -9.50 -12.72 -5.49
N ASN A 156 -10.70 -13.23 -5.19
CA ASN A 156 -11.33 -13.06 -3.89
C ASN A 156 -10.50 -13.74 -2.80
N LYS A 157 -10.01 -14.97 -3.06
CA LYS A 157 -9.15 -15.68 -2.12
C LYS A 157 -7.81 -14.99 -1.90
N MET A 158 -7.23 -14.41 -2.96
CA MET A 158 -6.03 -13.57 -2.85
C MET A 158 -6.29 -12.36 -1.94
N SER A 159 -7.36 -11.61 -2.19
CA SER A 159 -7.74 -10.43 -1.40
C SER A 159 -8.01 -10.76 0.07
N GLN A 160 -8.78 -11.83 0.33
CA GLN A 160 -9.03 -12.32 1.70
C GLN A 160 -7.74 -12.72 2.43
N THR A 161 -6.75 -13.23 1.69
CA THR A 161 -5.45 -13.61 2.24
C THR A 161 -4.65 -12.38 2.65
N TYR A 162 -4.60 -11.34 1.81
CA TYR A 162 -4.04 -10.04 2.19
C TYR A 162 -4.77 -9.43 3.39
N HIS A 163 -6.10 -9.37 3.36
CA HIS A 163 -6.89 -8.80 4.45
C HIS A 163 -6.64 -9.51 5.78
N ARG A 164 -6.62 -10.84 5.79
CA ARG A 164 -6.31 -11.63 7.00
C ARG A 164 -4.90 -11.36 7.49
N LEU A 165 -3.92 -11.36 6.58
CA LEU A 165 -2.51 -11.10 6.92
C LEU A 165 -2.35 -9.70 7.52
N TYR A 166 -2.82 -8.66 6.84
CA TYR A 166 -2.64 -7.29 7.29
C TYR A 166 -3.40 -7.00 8.58
N ARG A 167 -4.63 -7.50 8.73
CA ARG A 167 -5.37 -7.37 9.99
C ARG A 167 -4.62 -8.00 11.17
N THR A 168 -4.00 -9.16 10.99
CA THR A 168 -3.41 -9.92 12.12
C THR A 168 -1.93 -9.63 12.36
N ARG A 169 -1.19 -9.16 11.35
CA ARG A 169 0.28 -9.02 11.39
C ARG A 169 0.82 -7.63 11.06
N LEU A 170 -0.01 -6.72 10.54
CA LEU A 170 0.44 -5.38 10.15
C LEU A 170 -0.28 -4.25 10.91
N VAL A 171 -1.61 -4.30 10.96
CA VAL A 171 -2.43 -3.31 11.67
C VAL A 171 -2.14 -3.36 13.17
N ARG A 172 -1.94 -2.19 13.78
CA ARG A 172 -1.57 -2.01 15.18
C ARG A 172 -2.68 -1.34 15.99
N GLY A 173 -2.54 -1.34 17.31
CA GLY A 173 -3.39 -0.60 18.23
C GLY A 173 -4.63 -1.37 18.69
N GLN A 174 -5.31 -0.81 19.70
CA GLN A 174 -6.47 -1.42 20.36
C GLN A 174 -7.64 -1.71 19.40
N TRP A 175 -7.78 -0.91 18.35
CA TRP A 175 -8.86 -1.03 17.35
C TRP A 175 -8.63 -2.12 16.30
N ARG A 176 -7.54 -2.89 16.36
CA ARG A 176 -7.23 -3.95 15.37
C ARG A 176 -8.36 -5.00 15.26
N ASP A 177 -8.84 -5.46 16.41
CA ASP A 177 -9.87 -6.51 16.52
C ASP A 177 -11.19 -5.99 17.12
N GLN A 178 -11.38 -4.67 17.14
CA GLN A 178 -12.59 -4.02 17.63
C GLN A 178 -13.33 -3.34 16.49
N VAL A 179 -14.66 -3.26 16.61
CA VAL A 179 -15.48 -2.44 15.70
C VAL A 179 -15.06 -0.98 15.87
N ARG A 180 -14.85 -0.26 14.76
CA ARG A 180 -14.50 1.16 14.80
C ARG A 180 -15.75 2.00 15.10
N PRO A 181 -15.62 3.09 15.87
CA PRO A 181 -16.76 3.92 16.21
C PRO A 181 -17.37 4.57 14.96
N ILE A 182 -18.69 4.68 14.95
CA ILE A 182 -19.42 5.52 13.98
C ILE A 182 -19.13 6.98 14.34
N LEU A 183 -18.49 7.70 13.42
CA LEU A 183 -18.02 9.05 13.66
C LEU A 183 -18.83 10.09 12.90
N ILE A 184 -18.81 11.32 13.41
CA ILE A 184 -19.18 12.55 12.70
C ILE A 184 -17.97 13.48 12.66
N ASN A 185 -17.67 14.05 11.51
CA ASN A 185 -16.56 14.97 11.27
C ASN A 185 -17.13 16.29 10.73
N ASN A 186 -16.63 17.44 11.20
CA ASN A 186 -17.16 18.75 10.84
C ASN A 186 -16.58 19.36 9.55
N TRP A 187 -15.61 18.74 8.88
CA TRP A 187 -14.90 19.30 7.71
C TRP A 187 -15.86 19.85 6.65
N GLU A 188 -16.64 18.99 5.98
CA GLU A 188 -17.58 19.46 4.93
C GLU A 188 -18.78 20.22 5.48
N ALA A 189 -19.01 20.19 6.81
CA ALA A 189 -20.14 20.87 7.44
C ALA A 189 -19.84 22.36 7.73
N THR A 190 -18.57 22.69 7.97
CA THR A 190 -18.18 24.04 8.39
C THR A 190 -16.95 24.59 7.70
N ASP A 191 -16.20 23.77 6.97
CA ASP A 191 -14.82 24.04 6.57
C ASP A 191 -14.04 24.62 7.77
N MET A 192 -13.34 25.73 7.57
CA MET A 192 -12.59 26.46 8.59
C MET A 192 -13.46 27.40 9.44
N GLU A 193 -14.75 27.56 9.14
CA GLU A 193 -15.62 28.59 9.72
C GLU A 193 -16.50 28.06 10.87
N PHE A 194 -15.88 27.54 11.93
CA PHE A 194 -16.59 27.07 13.12
C PHE A 194 -16.20 27.82 14.40
N THR A 195 -17.12 27.74 15.37
CA THR A 195 -16.90 28.11 16.78
C THR A 195 -17.25 26.89 17.64
N GLU A 196 -16.88 26.92 18.91
CA GLU A 196 -17.31 25.89 19.88
C GLU A 196 -18.84 25.70 19.84
N GLU A 197 -19.60 26.78 19.77
CA GLU A 197 -21.07 26.71 19.71
C GLU A 197 -21.56 25.99 18.44
N LYS A 198 -21.01 26.31 17.26
CA LYS A 198 -21.36 25.62 15.99
C LYS A 198 -21.01 24.12 16.08
N VAL A 199 -19.84 23.78 16.63
CA VAL A 199 -19.41 22.38 16.85
C VAL A 199 -20.37 21.65 17.78
N LEU A 200 -20.75 22.24 18.91
CA LEU A 200 -21.71 21.63 19.85
C LEU A 200 -23.11 21.45 19.25
N ARG A 201 -23.53 22.36 18.35
CA ARG A 201 -24.80 22.22 17.61
C ARG A 201 -24.78 21.04 16.62
N ILE A 202 -23.61 20.56 16.19
CA ILE A 202 -23.47 19.34 15.39
C ILE A 202 -23.35 18.10 16.31
N ALA A 203 -22.56 18.19 17.37
CA ALA A 203 -22.29 17.07 18.28
C ALA A 203 -23.54 16.59 19.05
N LYS A 204 -24.41 17.52 19.50
CA LYS A 204 -25.62 17.18 20.27
C LYS A 204 -26.61 16.32 19.46
N PRO A 205 -27.07 16.74 18.26
CA PRO A 205 -27.88 15.86 17.40
C PRO A 205 -27.14 14.58 17.00
N GLY A 206 -25.82 14.64 16.77
CA GLY A 206 -25.02 13.43 16.52
C GLY A 206 -25.14 12.41 17.64
N LYS A 207 -25.08 12.85 18.91
CA LYS A 207 -25.27 11.99 20.07
C LYS A 207 -26.68 11.41 20.14
N GLU A 208 -27.70 12.21 19.83
CA GLU A 208 -29.10 11.76 19.76
C GLU A 208 -29.32 10.70 18.66
N LEU A 209 -28.59 10.79 17.54
CA LEU A 209 -28.58 9.81 16.46
C LEU A 209 -27.71 8.56 16.73
N GLY A 210 -27.04 8.50 17.88
CA GLY A 210 -26.22 7.35 18.28
C GLY A 210 -24.78 7.38 17.75
N MET A 211 -24.27 8.52 17.29
CA MET A 211 -22.85 8.67 16.95
C MET A 211 -21.96 8.46 18.18
N GLU A 212 -20.80 7.82 17.97
CA GLU A 212 -19.92 7.34 19.04
C GLU A 212 -18.64 8.20 19.16
N LEU A 213 -18.26 8.90 18.10
CA LEU A 213 -17.06 9.73 18.04
C LEU A 213 -17.33 11.04 17.29
N PHE A 214 -16.94 12.17 17.88
CA PHE A 214 -16.86 13.45 17.18
C PHE A 214 -15.41 13.73 16.79
N VAL A 215 -15.18 14.06 15.52
CA VAL A 215 -13.86 14.44 14.99
C VAL A 215 -13.89 15.93 14.68
N LEU A 216 -13.08 16.68 15.43
CA LEU A 216 -12.79 18.08 15.13
C LEU A 216 -11.71 18.14 14.04
N ASP A 217 -12.07 18.65 12.87
CA ASP A 217 -11.19 18.75 11.72
C ASP A 217 -10.44 20.10 11.68
N ASP A 218 -9.75 20.38 10.58
CA ASP A 218 -8.80 21.50 10.44
C ASP A 218 -9.38 22.88 10.83
N GLY A 219 -8.52 23.77 11.34
CA GLY A 219 -8.85 25.15 11.71
C GLY A 219 -8.84 25.47 13.21
N TRP A 220 -8.85 24.46 14.09
CA TRP A 220 -8.91 24.69 15.54
C TRP A 220 -7.63 25.31 16.14
N LEU A 221 -6.46 25.03 15.57
CA LEU A 221 -5.16 25.55 16.04
C LEU A 221 -5.00 27.05 15.80
N ALA A 222 -5.45 27.55 14.65
CA ALA A 222 -5.34 28.96 14.30
C ALA A 222 -6.37 29.84 15.04
N ALA A 223 -7.51 29.26 15.41
CA ALA A 223 -8.64 29.99 15.99
C ALA A 223 -8.53 30.23 17.50
N GLY A 224 -7.50 29.70 18.18
CA GLY A 224 -7.34 29.85 19.65
C GLY A 224 -8.48 29.21 20.45
N ILE A 225 -9.22 28.28 19.85
CA ILE A 225 -10.39 27.65 20.48
C ILE A 225 -9.88 26.58 21.44
N MET A 226 -9.90 26.88 22.74
CA MET A 226 -9.79 25.87 23.79
C MET A 226 -11.12 25.14 23.92
N ILE A 227 -11.27 24.01 23.25
CA ILE A 227 -12.40 23.11 23.51
C ILE A 227 -12.13 22.40 24.85
N LYS A 228 -12.85 22.80 25.90
CA LYS A 228 -12.93 22.00 27.13
C LYS A 228 -13.86 20.82 26.85
N LEU A 229 -13.28 19.64 26.64
CA LEU A 229 -14.03 18.38 26.67
C LEU A 229 -14.57 18.20 28.10
N VAL A 230 -15.90 18.23 28.24
CA VAL A 230 -16.62 17.81 29.45
C VAL A 230 -16.97 16.34 29.31
#